data_AF-A0A1X3CNK1-F1
#
_entry.id   AF-A0A1X3CNK1-F1
#
_cell.length_a   1.000
_cell.length_b   1.000
_cell.length_c   1.000
_cell.angle_alpha   90.00
_cell.angle_beta   90.00
_cell.angle_gamma   90.00
#
_symmetry.space_group_name_H-M   'P 1'
#
loop_
_entity.id
_entity.type
_entity.pdbx_description
1 polymer ?
#
loop_
_entity_poly.entity_id
_entity_poly.type
_entity_poly.pdbx_seq_one_letter_code
_entity_poly.pdbx_strand_id
1 'polypeptide(L)' 'MLKTITFAILHFGVAFSVAYILTGSIGISGAVALIEPIANTFVFYFHEKAWNRYERKKNIRSEASRFPLHQCVGADR' A
#
# COMPACT_ATOMS: atom_id res chain seq x y z
N MET A 1 16.04 -19.89 -4.95
CA MET A 1 14.71 -20.17 -5.50
C MET A 1 13.92 -21.22 -4.73
N LEU A 2 14.52 -22.31 -4.24
CA LEU A 2 13.79 -23.28 -3.39
C LEU A 2 13.21 -22.67 -2.10
N LYS A 3 13.95 -21.74 -1.45
CA LYS A 3 13.50 -21.05 -0.23
C LYS A 3 12.19 -20.27 -0.44
N THR A 4 12.06 -19.61 -1.58
CA THR A 4 10.87 -18.82 -1.95
C THR A 4 9.69 -19.72 -2.32
N ILE A 5 9.95 -20.85 -2.98
CA ILE A 5 8.90 -21.82 -3.35
C ILE A 5 8.35 -22.54 -2.10
N THR A 6 9.22 -22.99 -1.19
CA THR A 6 8.79 -23.61 0.08
C THR A 6 7.98 -22.63 0.93
N PHE A 7 8.38 -21.35 0.98
CA PHE A 7 7.63 -20.33 1.69
C PHE A 7 6.22 -20.13 1.10
N ALA A 8 6.11 -20.03 -0.24
CA ALA A 8 4.81 -19.90 -0.91
C ALA A 8 3.90 -21.12 -0.66
N ILE A 9 4.44 -22.34 -0.75
CA ILE A 9 3.67 -23.58 -0.52
C ILE A 9 3.18 -23.66 0.94
N LEU A 10 4.04 -23.33 1.92
CA LEU A 10 3.63 -23.31 3.33
C LEU A 10 2.54 -22.28 3.59
N HIS A 11 2.65 -21.08 3.00
CA HIS A 11 1.67 -20.02 3.15
C HIS A 11 0.29 -20.42 2.59
N PHE A 12 0.28 -20.94 1.36
CA PHE A 12 -0.93 -21.48 0.73
C PHE A 12 -1.51 -22.66 1.52
N GLY A 13 -0.66 -23.57 2.01
CA GLY A 13 -1.07 -24.73 2.78
C GLY A 13 -1.72 -24.36 4.12
N VAL A 14 -1.16 -23.40 4.85
CA VAL A 14 -1.73 -22.92 6.12
C VAL A 14 -3.05 -22.19 5.89
N ALA A 15 -3.11 -21.28 4.91
CA ALA A 15 -4.33 -20.56 4.57
C ALA A 15 -5.47 -21.51 4.16
N PHE A 16 -5.17 -22.49 3.30
CA PHE A 16 -6.13 -23.50 2.89
C PHE A 16 -6.59 -24.38 4.07
N SER A 17 -5.66 -24.82 4.93
CA SER A 17 -5.98 -25.71 6.06
C SER A 17 -6.85 -25.02 7.11
N VAL A 18 -6.52 -23.79 7.49
CA VAL A 18 -7.31 -22.99 8.44
C VAL A 18 -8.71 -22.73 7.89
N ALA A 19 -8.82 -22.34 6.62
CA ALA A 19 -10.11 -22.09 5.97
C ALA A 19 -10.95 -23.38 5.83
N TYR A 20 -10.33 -24.51 5.53
CA TYR A 20 -11.00 -25.80 5.43
C TYR A 20 -11.52 -26.27 6.79
N ILE A 21 -10.76 -26.09 7.88
CA ILE A 21 -11.22 -26.41 9.24
C ILE A 21 -12.42 -25.55 9.65
N LEU A 22 -12.37 -24.25 9.35
CA LEU A 22 -13.44 -23.32 9.73
C LEU A 22 -14.72 -23.48 8.88
N THR A 23 -14.58 -23.85 7.60
CA THR A 23 -15.70 -23.84 6.65
C THR A 23 -16.18 -25.24 6.26
N GLY A 24 -15.31 -26.25 6.35
CA GLY A 24 -15.60 -27.62 5.90
C GLY A 24 -15.74 -27.79 4.38
N SER A 25 -15.44 -26.76 3.58
CA SER A 25 -15.66 -26.74 2.12
C SER A 25 -14.38 -26.41 1.35
N ILE A 26 -14.04 -27.30 0.42
CA ILE A 26 -12.85 -27.20 -0.45
C ILE A 26 -12.92 -25.96 -1.37
N GLY A 27 -14.12 -25.57 -1.80
CA GLY A 27 -14.28 -24.40 -2.68
C GLY A 27 -13.97 -23.09 -1.96
N ILE A 28 -14.38 -22.97 -0.70
CA ILE A 28 -14.18 -21.75 0.08
C ILE A 28 -12.73 -21.66 0.56
N SER A 29 -12.08 -22.78 0.91
CA SER A 29 -10.66 -22.78 1.26
C SER A 29 -9.75 -22.41 0.08
N GLY A 30 -10.12 -22.76 -1.15
CA GLY A 30 -9.44 -22.28 -2.36
C GLY A 30 -9.58 -20.77 -2.56
N ALA A 31 -10.76 -20.20 -2.31
CA ALA A 31 -10.97 -18.74 -2.37
C ALA A 31 -10.15 -18.01 -1.29
N VAL A 32 -10.07 -18.56 -0.08
CA VAL A 32 -9.26 -17.98 1.01
C VAL A 32 -7.77 -18.04 0.69
N ALA A 33 -7.28 -19.08 0.02
CA ALA A 33 -5.87 -19.13 -0.40
C ALA A 33 -5.45 -17.97 -1.33
N LEU A 34 -6.40 -17.37 -2.06
CA LEU A 34 -6.15 -16.19 -2.89
C LEU A 34 -6.43 -14.87 -2.15
N ILE A 35 -7.05 -14.91 -0.97
CA ILE A 35 -7.44 -13.70 -0.23
C ILE A 35 -6.22 -12.93 0.24
N GLU A 36 -5.12 -13.61 0.56
CA GLU A 36 -3.93 -13.01 1.15
C GLU A 36 -3.21 -12.05 0.19
N PRO A 37 -2.87 -12.44 -1.06
CA PRO A 37 -2.31 -11.50 -2.04
C PRO A 37 -3.31 -10.38 -2.42
N ILE A 38 -4.61 -10.68 -2.44
CA ILE A 38 -5.65 -9.69 -2.76
C ILE A 38 -5.77 -8.64 -1.64
N ALA A 39 -5.81 -9.09 -0.38
CA ALA A 39 -5.87 -8.22 0.79
C ALA A 39 -4.61 -7.36 0.90
N ASN A 40 -3.43 -7.95 0.68
CA ASN A 40 -2.18 -7.21 0.67
C ASN A 40 -2.17 -6.12 -0.42
N THR A 41 -2.74 -6.40 -1.59
CA THR A 41 -2.91 -5.42 -2.69
C THR A 41 -3.90 -4.31 -2.32
N PHE A 42 -5.06 -4.65 -1.72
CA PHE A 42 -6.04 -3.65 -1.28
C PHE A 42 -5.47 -2.74 -0.19
N VAL A 43 -4.81 -3.30 0.82
CA VAL A 43 -4.20 -2.53 1.91
C VAL A 43 -3.14 -1.59 1.36
N PHE A 44 -2.26 -2.07 0.47
CA PHE A 44 -1.25 -1.22 -0.16
C PHE A 44 -1.88 -0.09 -0.99
N TYR A 45 -2.91 -0.40 -1.79
CA TYR A 45 -3.63 0.57 -2.59
C TYR A 45 -4.30 1.67 -1.74
N PHE A 46 -4.98 1.29 -0.66
CA PHE A 46 -5.58 2.25 0.27
C PHE A 46 -4.53 3.05 1.03
N HIS A 47 -3.43 2.42 1.45
CA HIS A 47 -2.31 3.09 2.12
C HIS A 47 -1.70 4.17 1.21
N GLU A 48 -1.39 3.85 -0.04
CA GLU A 48 -0.86 4.81 -1.01
C GLU A 48 -1.86 5.95 -1.28
N LYS A 49 -3.15 5.62 -1.47
CA LYS A 49 -4.20 6.61 -1.71
C LYS A 49 -4.41 7.56 -0.52
N ALA A 50 -4.34 7.04 0.70
CA ALA A 50 -4.44 7.83 1.93
C ALA A 50 -3.19 8.70 2.13
N TRP A 51 -2.01 8.13 1.88
CA TRP A 51 -0.73 8.81 2.02
C TRP A 51 -0.56 9.94 1.00
N ASN A 52 -0.89 9.72 -0.27
CA ASN A 52 -0.86 10.74 -1.31
C ASN A 52 -1.75 11.96 -0.95
N ARG A 53 -2.91 11.72 -0.32
CA ARG A 53 -3.77 12.81 0.17
C ARG A 53 -3.17 13.59 1.34
N TYR A 54 -2.35 12.94 2.15
CA TYR A 54 -1.63 13.56 3.27
C TYR A 54 -0.38 14.32 2.78
N GLU A 55 0.37 13.76 1.80
CA GLU A 55 1.56 14.39 1.20
C GLU A 55 1.22 15.62 0.35
N ARG A 56 0.07 15.65 -0.32
CA ARG A 56 -0.40 16.87 -1.02
C ARG A 56 -0.55 18.07 -0.08
N LYS A 57 -0.79 17.87 1.22
CA LYS A 57 -0.83 18.96 2.21
C LYS A 57 0.56 19.46 2.61
N LYS A 58 1.62 18.65 2.42
CA LYS A 58 2.98 19.02 2.80
C LYS A 58 3.67 19.89 1.73
N ASN A 59 3.42 19.61 0.44
CA ASN A 59 4.03 20.36 -0.66
C ASN A 59 3.47 21.79 -0.85
N ILE A 60 2.17 22.01 -0.60
CA ILE A 60 1.56 23.37 -0.69
C ILE A 60 2.17 24.33 0.35
N ARG A 61 2.61 23.83 1.51
CA ARG A 61 3.22 24.67 2.56
C ARG A 61 4.64 25.11 2.21
N SER A 62 5.40 24.29 1.47
CA SER A 62 6.82 24.54 1.15
C SER A 62 7.05 25.43 -0.08
N GLU A 63 6.08 25.54 -1.00
CA GLU A 63 6.15 26.53 -2.10
C GLU A 63 5.76 27.94 -1.62
N ALA A 64 4.82 28.07 -0.68
CA ALA A 64 4.43 29.36 -0.10
C ALA A 64 5.53 30.00 0.79
N SER A 65 6.57 29.24 1.16
CA SER A 65 7.73 29.76 1.90
C SER A 65 8.94 30.11 1.03
N ARG A 66 8.91 29.86 -0.29
CA ARG A 66 10.03 30.17 -1.21
C ARG A 66 9.80 31.43 -2.07
N PHE A 67 8.61 32.01 -2.03
CA PHE A 67 8.32 33.35 -2.53
C PHE A 67 7.59 34.09 -1.42
N PRO A 68 8.12 35.18 -0.82
CA PRO A 68 8.61 36.37 -1.52
C PRO A 68 9.83 37.08 -0.88
N LEU A 69 10.59 37.90 -1.64
CA LEU A 69 11.23 39.19 -1.23
C LEU A 69 12.46 39.64 -2.05
N HIS A 70 12.76 39.09 -3.23
CA HIS A 70 13.88 39.60 -4.04
C HIS A 70 13.49 40.23 -5.38
N GLN A 71 12.25 40.75 -5.50
CA GLN A 71 11.78 41.47 -6.70
C GLN A 71 11.39 42.92 -6.44
N CYS A 72 11.96 43.55 -5.41
CA CYS A 72 11.87 45.01 -5.23
C CYS A 72 13.25 45.59 -4.86
N VAL A 73 14.25 45.45 -5.73
CA VAL A 73 15.45 46.30 -5.68
C VAL A 73 15.60 46.98 -7.03
N GLY A 74 15.28 48.27 -7.05
CA GLY A 74 16.03 49.24 -7.85
C GLY A 74 15.56 49.46 -9.29
N ALA A 75 14.27 49.73 -9.47
CA ALA A 75 13.83 50.65 -10.52
C ALA A 75 13.76 52.07 -9.95
N ASP A 76 14.90 52.65 -9.53
CA ASP A 76 15.08 54.10 -9.34
C ASP A 76 16.56 54.43 -9.04
N ARG A 77 17.31 54.81 -10.07
CA ARG A 77 18.33 55.89 -10.14
C ARG A 77 19.43 55.56 -11.16
#